data_AF-A0ABD1IMW2-F1
#
_entry.id   AF-A0ABD1IMW2-F1
#
_cell.length_a   1.000
_cell.length_b   1.000
_cell.length_c   1.000
_cell.angle_alpha   90.00
_cell.angle_beta   90.00
_cell.angle_gamma   90.00
#
_symmetry.space_group_name_H-M   'P 1'
#
loop_
_entity.id
_entity.type
_entity.pdbx_description
1 polymer ?
#
loop_
_entity_poly.entity_id
_entity_poly.type
_entity_poly.pdbx_seq_one_letter_code
_entity_poly.pdbx_strand_id
1 'polypeptide(L)'
;MLGQLLATYLSSRSCPTTPQCQRIVWVTDQGSNIVKALEPYKRLSCLDHVINTVLRHGLDKDALSANAPDIGETISAAKSVVRFIKQSGLAAQLSKTVLQMCETRFSTVYLTLKSVHEIYNELCEKLQSRGEEERMDNIAPDLLDFLISFLEPFYAAQRELEGDKYTTLNLVCLWNEKLKKHCQPSSTDNAQQAFVRHTHSEFLDRKNKIHMLHKVALFLWPTFNKLKMMTPTEVSEVHVHVRTLLEEEDEGGEATTTTFENEEDEAHTSTLSPPAAKRKRSYFFAEWENADDDDDAPVRDEVNLYISQRHAMADDRDLLGWWRINSSIYPKLAKLARSVLCIPASSSSSERVFSAAGRTIDQRRTSLKPGTVDAILFLHDDHKI
;
A
#
# COMPACT_ATOMS: atom_id res chain seq x y z
N MET A 1 -12.06 14.19 -8.68
CA MET A 1 -12.36 14.52 -10.09
C MET A 1 -12.38 13.26 -10.96
N LEU A 2 -11.33 12.43 -10.95
CA LEU A 2 -11.31 11.12 -11.64
C LEU A 2 -12.44 10.17 -11.22
N GLY A 3 -12.70 10.01 -9.91
CA GLY A 3 -13.80 9.16 -9.43
C GLY A 3 -15.21 9.64 -9.86
N GLN A 4 -15.39 10.93 -10.16
CA GLN A 4 -16.65 11.45 -10.72
C GLN A 4 -16.77 11.15 -12.21
N LEU A 5 -15.69 11.34 -12.99
CA LEU A 5 -15.68 11.04 -14.42
C LEU A 5 -15.84 9.54 -14.69
N LEU A 6 -15.18 8.69 -13.90
CA LEU A 6 -15.31 7.23 -13.99
C LEU A 6 -16.72 6.77 -13.59
N ALA A 7 -17.30 7.35 -12.52
CA ALA A 7 -18.67 7.08 -12.12
C ALA A 7 -19.68 7.45 -13.24
N THR A 8 -19.53 8.64 -13.83
CA THR A 8 -20.38 9.08 -14.95
C THR A 8 -20.20 8.20 -16.19
N TYR A 9 -18.96 7.77 -16.49
CA TYR A 9 -18.67 6.88 -17.61
C TYR A 9 -19.30 5.49 -17.42
N LEU A 10 -19.14 4.88 -16.25
CA LEU A 10 -19.67 3.55 -15.94
C LEU A 10 -21.21 3.52 -15.86
N SER A 11 -21.83 4.60 -15.37
CA SER A 11 -23.29 4.75 -15.40
C SER A 11 -23.86 4.86 -16.82
N SER A 12 -23.05 5.20 -17.81
CA SER A 12 -23.51 5.46 -19.19
C SER A 12 -23.33 4.29 -20.17
N ARG A 13 -22.52 3.27 -19.85
CA ARG A 13 -22.08 2.27 -20.84
C ARG A 13 -22.03 0.79 -20.42
N SER A 14 -22.04 0.47 -19.13
CA SER A 14 -21.77 -0.90 -18.66
C SER A 14 -22.97 -1.53 -17.97
N CYS A 15 -23.43 -2.68 -18.48
CA CYS A 15 -24.45 -3.50 -17.85
C CYS A 15 -23.78 -4.43 -16.81
N PRO A 16 -24.04 -4.26 -15.49
CA PRO A 16 -23.34 -5.00 -14.43
C PRO A 16 -23.64 -6.51 -14.41
N THR A 17 -24.55 -6.99 -15.26
CA THR A 17 -25.00 -8.40 -15.30
C THR A 17 -24.21 -9.28 -16.26
N THR A 18 -23.24 -8.75 -17.01
CA THR A 18 -22.39 -9.59 -17.87
C THR A 18 -21.34 -10.35 -17.04
N PRO A 19 -21.13 -11.66 -17.27
CA PRO A 19 -20.16 -12.46 -16.50
C PRO A 19 -18.73 -11.90 -16.51
N GLN A 20 -18.34 -11.26 -17.62
CA GLN A 20 -17.03 -10.59 -17.77
C GLN A 20 -16.86 -9.39 -16.82
N CYS A 21 -17.93 -8.63 -16.56
CA CYS A 21 -17.89 -7.48 -15.66
C CYS A 21 -17.73 -7.87 -14.18
N GLN A 22 -18.17 -9.08 -13.80
CA GLN A 22 -18.04 -9.59 -12.42
C GLN A 22 -16.62 -10.05 -12.08
N ARG A 23 -15.77 -10.30 -13.08
CA ARG A 23 -14.36 -10.71 -12.89
C ARG A 23 -13.42 -9.53 -12.63
N ILE A 24 -13.86 -8.30 -12.84
CA ILE A 24 -13.03 -7.10 -12.66
C ILE A 24 -13.02 -6.69 -11.19
N VAL A 25 -11.83 -6.48 -10.63
CA VAL A 25 -11.64 -5.91 -9.29
C VAL A 25 -11.26 -4.44 -9.41
N TRP A 26 -12.10 -3.56 -8.86
CA TRP A 26 -11.86 -2.13 -8.85
C TRP A 26 -11.15 -1.71 -7.56
N VAL A 27 -10.09 -0.91 -7.67
CA VAL A 27 -9.38 -0.35 -6.51
C VAL A 27 -9.53 1.16 -6.55
N THR A 28 -10.25 1.74 -5.58
CA THR A 28 -10.61 3.17 -5.60
C THR A 28 -10.52 3.81 -4.22
N ASP A 29 -10.47 5.15 -4.17
CA ASP A 29 -10.69 5.89 -2.93
C ASP A 29 -12.08 5.60 -2.31
N GLN A 30 -12.28 6.10 -1.09
CA GLN A 30 -13.53 5.95 -0.33
C GLN A 30 -14.52 7.11 -0.57
N GLY A 31 -14.38 7.84 -1.69
CA GLY A 31 -15.30 8.91 -2.07
C GLY A 31 -16.72 8.38 -2.28
N SER A 32 -17.70 9.06 -1.69
CA SER A 32 -19.10 8.62 -1.70
C SER A 32 -19.65 8.36 -3.11
N ASN A 33 -19.26 9.17 -4.09
CA ASN A 33 -19.73 9.03 -5.47
C ASN A 33 -19.17 7.77 -6.15
N ILE A 34 -17.87 7.49 -6.01
CA ILE A 34 -17.25 6.33 -6.66
C ILE A 34 -17.67 5.02 -5.97
N VAL A 35 -17.83 5.05 -4.64
CA VAL A 35 -18.33 3.92 -3.87
C VAL A 35 -19.74 3.54 -4.31
N LYS A 36 -20.64 4.52 -4.47
CA LYS A 36 -22.01 4.28 -4.97
C LYS A 36 -22.02 3.78 -6.41
N ALA A 37 -21.20 4.37 -7.28
CA ALA A 37 -21.15 3.98 -8.70
C ALA A 37 -20.67 2.54 -8.91
N LEU A 38 -19.79 2.05 -8.02
CA LEU A 38 -19.20 0.71 -8.10
C LEU A 38 -19.84 -0.30 -7.15
N GLU A 39 -20.95 0.03 -6.49
CA GLU A 39 -21.68 -0.88 -5.60
C GLU A 39 -22.00 -2.25 -6.23
N PRO A 40 -22.38 -2.35 -7.52
CA PRO A 40 -22.63 -3.64 -8.16
C PRO A 40 -21.38 -4.48 -8.46
N TYR A 41 -20.18 -3.92 -8.32
CA TYR A 41 -18.92 -4.54 -8.74
C TYR A 41 -18.04 -4.92 -7.55
N LYS A 42 -17.10 -5.85 -7.76
CA LYS A 42 -16.08 -6.17 -6.75
C LYS A 42 -15.13 -4.98 -6.60
N ARG A 43 -15.16 -4.33 -5.43
CA ARG A 43 -14.39 -3.11 -5.16
C ARG A 43 -13.58 -3.21 -3.87
N LEU A 44 -12.29 -2.90 -3.96
CA LEU A 44 -11.38 -2.71 -2.84
C LEU A 44 -11.16 -1.21 -2.59
N SER A 45 -10.96 -0.85 -1.31
CA SER A 45 -10.56 0.51 -0.97
C SER A 45 -9.06 0.67 -1.18
N CYS A 46 -8.64 1.77 -1.79
CA CYS A 46 -7.24 2.15 -1.93
C CYS A 46 -6.62 2.35 -0.53
N LEU A 47 -5.65 1.51 -0.17
CA LEU A 47 -5.08 1.52 1.18
C LEU A 47 -4.23 2.76 1.45
N ASP A 48 -3.54 3.30 0.44
CA ASP A 48 -2.83 4.57 0.56
C ASP A 48 -3.80 5.71 0.95
N HIS A 49 -4.96 5.77 0.29
CA HIS A 49 -6.01 6.74 0.62
C HIS A 49 -6.60 6.52 2.01
N VAL A 50 -6.79 5.26 2.42
CA VAL A 50 -7.25 4.91 3.77
C VAL A 50 -6.25 5.40 4.82
N ILE A 51 -4.96 5.10 4.66
CA ILE A 51 -3.90 5.55 5.59
C ILE A 51 -3.85 7.07 5.64
N ASN A 52 -3.89 7.73 4.47
CA ASN A 52 -3.94 9.19 4.40
C ASN A 52 -5.15 9.77 5.14
N THR A 53 -6.31 9.11 5.05
CA THR A 53 -7.54 9.49 5.75
C THR A 53 -7.41 9.32 7.26
N VAL A 54 -6.81 8.20 7.71
CA VAL A 54 -6.52 7.94 9.13
C VAL A 54 -5.63 9.05 9.68
N LEU A 55 -4.51 9.35 9.03
CA LEU A 55 -3.58 10.41 9.44
C LEU A 55 -4.26 11.78 9.46
N ARG A 56 -5.06 12.10 8.44
CA ARG A 56 -5.77 13.38 8.36
C ARG A 56 -6.69 13.61 9.54
N HIS A 57 -7.46 12.58 9.92
CA HIS A 57 -8.40 12.72 11.02
C HIS A 57 -7.76 12.53 12.40
N GLY A 58 -6.72 11.70 12.49
CA GLY A 58 -5.96 11.50 13.72
C GLY A 58 -5.09 12.70 14.11
N LEU A 59 -4.73 13.54 13.13
CA LEU A 59 -4.02 14.81 13.33
C LEU A 59 -4.91 16.02 13.02
N ASP A 60 -6.22 15.88 13.23
CA ASP A 60 -7.15 17.00 13.06
C ASP A 60 -6.79 18.15 14.02
N LYS A 61 -6.76 19.38 13.48
CA LYS A 61 -6.26 20.55 14.20
C LYS A 61 -7.11 20.86 15.45
N ASP A 62 -8.43 20.75 15.32
CA ASP A 62 -9.34 21.12 16.40
C ASP A 62 -9.29 20.06 17.50
N ALA A 63 -9.27 18.78 17.12
CA ALA A 63 -9.11 17.67 18.05
C ALA A 63 -7.77 17.71 18.81
N LEU A 64 -6.66 18.01 18.11
CA LEU A 64 -5.35 18.18 18.74
C LEU A 64 -5.35 19.37 19.69
N SER A 65 -5.90 20.53 19.30
CA SER A 65 -5.94 21.71 20.18
C SER A 65 -6.67 21.46 21.51
N ALA A 66 -7.67 20.56 21.51
CA ALA A 66 -8.46 20.23 22.70
C ALA A 66 -7.81 19.16 23.59
N ASN A 67 -7.11 18.17 23.01
CA ASN A 67 -6.67 16.97 23.74
C ASN A 67 -5.15 16.78 23.79
N ALA A 68 -4.43 17.39 22.84
CA ALA A 68 -3.00 17.28 22.65
C ALA A 68 -2.39 18.61 22.14
N PRO A 69 -2.53 19.71 22.92
CA PRO A 69 -2.20 21.05 22.46
C PRO A 69 -0.73 21.18 22.06
N ASP A 70 0.21 20.68 22.87
CA ASP A 70 1.65 20.81 22.60
C ASP A 70 2.05 20.06 21.31
N ILE A 71 1.42 18.91 21.04
CA ILE A 71 1.59 18.17 19.77
C ILE A 71 1.05 19.00 18.60
N GLY A 72 -0.17 19.56 18.74
CA GLY A 72 -0.78 20.39 17.72
C GLY A 72 0.03 21.65 17.41
N GLU A 73 0.55 22.30 18.45
CA GLU A 73 1.43 23.47 18.37
C GLU A 73 2.74 23.14 17.68
N THR A 74 3.39 22.02 18.05
CA THR A 74 4.63 21.55 17.41
C THR A 74 4.45 21.34 15.90
N ILE A 75 3.35 20.69 15.48
CA ILE A 75 3.05 20.48 14.05
C ILE A 75 2.80 21.83 13.33
N SER A 76 2.03 22.72 13.96
CA SER A 76 1.71 24.04 13.40
C SER A 76 2.94 24.93 13.27
N ALA A 77 3.80 24.94 14.30
CA ALA A 77 5.05 25.69 14.34
C ALA A 77 6.03 25.19 13.28
N ALA A 78 6.23 23.86 13.17
CA ALA A 78 7.05 23.27 12.11
C ALA A 78 6.56 23.65 10.70
N LYS A 79 5.24 23.63 10.46
CA LYS A 79 4.63 24.09 9.19
C LYS A 79 4.92 25.57 8.93
N SER A 80 4.82 26.41 9.97
CA SER A 80 5.06 27.86 9.90
C SER A 80 6.54 28.17 9.60
N VAL A 81 7.47 27.52 10.29
CA VAL A 81 8.92 27.67 10.08
C VAL A 81 9.29 27.32 8.64
N VAL A 82 8.85 26.17 8.13
CA VAL A 82 9.16 25.78 6.75
C VAL A 82 8.56 26.76 5.73
N ARG A 83 7.36 27.28 5.98
CA ARG A 83 6.75 28.30 5.12
C ARG A 83 7.61 29.57 5.11
N PHE A 84 8.04 30.06 6.27
CA PHE A 84 8.89 31.23 6.39
C PHE A 84 10.25 31.03 5.69
N ILE A 85 10.91 29.90 5.91
CA ILE A 85 12.20 29.56 5.28
C ILE A 85 12.10 29.58 3.74
N LYS A 86 10.99 29.07 3.19
CA LYS A 86 10.76 29.08 1.74
C LYS A 86 10.47 30.48 1.20
N GLN A 87 9.73 31.30 1.94
CA GLN A 87 9.36 32.66 1.52
C GLN A 87 10.50 33.67 1.66
N SER A 88 11.36 33.49 2.66
CA SER A 88 12.51 34.37 2.94
C SER A 88 13.73 34.11 2.05
N GLY A 89 13.70 33.06 1.22
CA GLY A 89 14.85 32.62 0.42
C GLY A 89 15.96 31.93 1.22
N LEU A 90 15.76 31.73 2.54
CA LEU A 90 16.71 31.04 3.41
C LEU A 90 16.89 29.57 3.04
N ALA A 91 15.90 28.96 2.37
CA ALA A 91 15.96 27.58 1.92
C ALA A 91 17.23 27.24 1.10
N ALA A 92 17.76 28.21 0.34
CA ALA A 92 18.97 28.02 -0.46
C ALA A 92 20.27 28.01 0.36
N GLN A 93 20.23 28.44 1.62
CA GLN A 93 21.37 28.53 2.52
C GLN A 93 21.44 27.38 3.52
N LEU A 94 20.49 26.45 3.45
CA LEU A 94 20.41 25.30 4.35
C LEU A 94 21.17 24.10 3.80
N SER A 95 21.76 23.30 4.68
CA SER A 95 22.46 22.07 4.33
C SER A 95 21.55 21.01 3.69
N LYS A 96 20.24 21.05 4.00
CA LYS A 96 19.23 20.14 3.48
C LYS A 96 17.97 20.88 3.05
N THR A 97 17.24 20.29 2.10
CA THR A 97 15.96 20.82 1.63
C THR A 97 14.86 20.59 2.66
N VAL A 98 14.24 21.69 3.11
CA VAL A 98 13.02 21.62 3.92
C VAL A 98 11.80 21.26 3.06
N LEU A 99 11.05 20.26 3.52
CA LEU A 99 9.88 19.75 2.82
C LEU A 99 8.63 20.40 3.38
N GLN A 100 7.74 20.87 2.50
CA GLN A 100 6.53 21.57 2.92
C GLN A 100 5.35 20.60 3.02
N MET A 101 4.59 20.75 4.11
CA MET A 101 3.36 20.00 4.32
C MET A 101 2.33 20.35 3.24
N CYS A 102 1.77 19.32 2.62
CA CYS A 102 0.67 19.39 1.68
C CYS A 102 -0.61 18.91 2.37
N GLU A 103 -1.65 19.75 2.37
CA GLU A 103 -2.90 19.47 3.10
C GLU A 103 -3.68 18.28 2.54
N THR A 104 -3.42 17.89 1.29
CA THR A 104 -4.09 16.76 0.64
C THR A 104 -3.33 15.43 0.81
N ARG A 105 -2.06 15.47 1.22
CA ARG A 105 -1.21 14.27 1.36
C ARG A 105 -0.47 14.28 2.70
N PHE A 106 -1.06 13.70 3.73
CA PHE A 106 -0.56 13.70 5.11
C PHE A 106 0.78 12.98 5.30
N SER A 107 1.21 12.11 4.38
CA SER A 107 2.60 11.60 4.32
C SER A 107 3.65 12.73 4.30
N THR A 108 3.28 13.92 3.84
CA THR A 108 4.15 15.10 3.85
C THR A 108 4.35 15.70 5.24
N VAL A 109 3.46 15.43 6.20
CA VAL A 109 3.63 15.85 7.61
C VAL A 109 4.88 15.20 8.18
N TYR A 110 5.00 13.87 8.06
CA TYR A 110 6.20 13.13 8.47
C TYR A 110 7.47 13.71 7.80
N LEU A 111 7.43 13.91 6.49
CA LEU A 111 8.56 14.44 5.74
C LEU A 111 8.97 15.84 6.19
N THR A 112 8.00 16.72 6.48
CA THR A 112 8.28 18.06 7.01
C THR A 112 8.91 17.97 8.38
N LEU A 113 8.30 17.24 9.32
CA LEU A 113 8.80 17.11 10.68
C LEU A 113 10.21 16.51 10.71
N LYS A 114 10.44 15.45 9.92
CA LYS A 114 11.76 14.85 9.75
C LYS A 114 12.77 15.84 9.17
N SER A 115 12.38 16.60 8.14
CA SER A 115 13.27 17.61 7.56
C SER A 115 13.63 18.70 8.57
N VAL A 116 12.69 19.15 9.41
CA VAL A 116 12.94 20.14 10.48
C VAL A 116 13.87 19.56 11.54
N HIS A 117 13.61 18.34 11.99
CA HIS A 117 14.44 17.65 12.98
C HIS A 117 15.90 17.48 12.52
N GLU A 118 16.11 17.08 11.26
CA GLU A 118 17.45 16.83 10.72
C GLU A 118 18.35 18.07 10.63
N ILE A 119 17.77 19.27 10.63
CA ILE A 119 18.50 20.55 10.57
C ILE A 119 18.07 21.49 11.72
N TYR A 120 17.60 20.94 12.83
CA TYR A 120 17.01 21.72 13.92
C TYR A 120 17.94 22.84 14.42
N ASN A 121 19.20 22.49 14.73
CA ASN A 121 20.19 23.46 15.20
C ASN A 121 20.53 24.53 14.14
N GLU A 122 20.65 24.13 12.87
CA GLU A 122 20.91 25.06 11.77
C GLU A 122 19.74 26.03 11.58
N LEU A 123 18.50 25.57 11.74
CA LEU A 123 17.32 26.43 11.71
C LEU A 123 17.34 27.45 12.84
N CYS A 124 17.67 27.04 14.07
CA CYS A 124 17.80 27.94 15.21
C CYS A 124 18.82 29.05 14.92
N GLU A 125 20.03 28.71 14.46
CA GLU A 125 21.08 29.67 14.13
C GLU A 125 20.64 30.66 13.02
N LYS A 126 20.02 30.14 11.95
CA LYS A 126 19.57 30.98 10.82
C LYS A 126 18.43 31.90 11.19
N LEU A 127 17.47 31.44 11.99
CA LEU A 127 16.35 32.27 12.45
C LEU A 127 16.83 33.33 13.44
N GLN A 128 17.75 32.98 14.34
CA GLN A 128 18.38 33.96 15.25
C GLN A 128 19.11 35.06 14.49
N SER A 129 19.81 34.73 13.40
CA SER A 129 20.48 35.74 12.56
C SER A 129 19.52 36.74 11.89
N ARG A 130 18.21 36.45 11.90
CA ARG A 130 17.15 37.28 11.33
C ARG A 130 16.24 37.91 12.38
N GLY A 131 16.45 37.65 13.67
CA GLY A 131 15.55 38.10 14.74
C GLY A 131 14.20 37.38 14.74
N GLU A 132 14.16 36.13 14.26
CA GLU A 132 12.95 35.31 14.10
C GLU A 132 13.06 34.00 14.92
N GLU A 133 13.89 33.99 15.96
CA GLU A 133 14.14 32.82 16.83
C GLU A 133 12.87 32.31 17.53
N GLU A 134 11.93 33.20 17.85
CA GLU A 134 10.66 32.87 18.53
C GLU A 134 9.81 31.83 17.77
N ARG A 135 10.06 31.65 16.47
CA ARG A 135 9.35 30.65 15.66
C ARG A 135 9.70 29.21 16.05
N MET A 136 10.83 29.00 16.72
CA MET A 136 11.28 27.69 17.20
C MET A 136 10.76 27.36 18.60
N ASP A 137 10.29 28.35 19.37
CA ASP A 137 9.89 28.18 20.77
C ASP A 137 8.78 27.13 20.96
N ASN A 138 7.87 27.05 19.99
CA ASN A 138 6.75 26.11 20.01
C ASN A 138 7.07 24.76 19.34
N ILE A 139 8.34 24.47 19.03
CA ILE A 139 8.78 23.18 18.50
C ILE A 139 9.54 22.43 19.58
N ALA A 140 8.80 21.65 20.38
CA ALA A 140 9.37 20.80 21.41
C ALA A 140 10.15 19.62 20.80
N PRO A 141 11.47 19.48 21.03
CA PRO A 141 12.29 18.43 20.40
C PRO A 141 11.83 17.00 20.73
N ASP A 142 11.42 16.74 21.96
CA ASP A 142 10.93 15.44 22.42
C ASP A 142 9.59 15.05 21.77
N LEU A 143 8.69 16.02 21.56
CA LEU A 143 7.46 15.81 20.81
C LEU A 143 7.73 15.63 19.32
N LEU A 144 8.73 16.32 18.77
CA LEU A 144 9.17 16.15 17.40
C LEU A 144 9.71 14.73 17.16
N ASP A 145 10.54 14.21 18.07
CA ASP A 145 11.04 12.84 18.08
C ASP A 145 9.89 11.83 18.14
N PHE A 146 8.96 12.03 19.08
CA PHE A 146 7.76 11.20 19.19
C PHE A 146 6.98 11.17 17.88
N LEU A 147 6.65 12.32 17.31
CA LEU A 147 5.87 12.43 16.08
C LEU A 147 6.56 11.76 14.90
N ILE A 148 7.88 11.91 14.75
CA ILE A 148 8.64 11.25 13.69
C ILE A 148 8.57 9.74 13.86
N SER A 149 8.83 9.22 15.07
CA SER A 149 8.76 7.79 15.35
C SER A 149 7.36 7.22 15.16
N PHE A 150 6.33 8.00 15.53
CA PHE A 150 4.94 7.58 15.45
C PHE A 150 4.44 7.54 14.00
N LEU A 151 4.81 8.54 13.18
CA LEU A 151 4.34 8.66 11.80
C LEU A 151 5.15 7.83 10.80
N GLU A 152 6.37 7.43 11.15
CA GLU A 152 7.26 6.67 10.26
C GLU A 152 6.63 5.36 9.74
N PRO A 153 5.99 4.50 10.57
CA PRO A 153 5.36 3.28 10.07
C PRO A 153 4.23 3.55 9.08
N PHE A 154 3.45 4.61 9.26
CA PHE A 154 2.41 5.00 8.31
C PHE A 154 3.01 5.47 6.99
N TYR A 155 4.07 6.28 7.06
CA TYR A 155 4.79 6.71 5.87
C TYR A 155 5.38 5.53 5.10
N ALA A 156 6.04 4.59 5.80
CA ALA A 156 6.60 3.39 5.20
C ALA A 156 5.52 2.50 4.57
N ALA A 157 4.36 2.34 5.23
CA ALA A 157 3.22 1.61 4.69
C ALA A 157 2.74 2.22 3.36
N GLN A 158 2.55 3.55 3.30
CA GLN A 158 2.16 4.23 2.06
C GLN A 158 3.19 4.03 0.94
N ARG A 159 4.49 4.13 1.25
CA ARG A 159 5.56 3.92 0.25
C ARG A 159 5.53 2.51 -0.34
N GLU A 160 5.37 1.49 0.48
CA GLU A 160 5.34 0.09 0.03
C GLU A 160 4.02 -0.24 -0.71
N LEU A 161 2.88 0.26 -0.23
CA LEU A 161 1.57 -0.04 -0.84
C LEU A 161 1.30 0.73 -2.14
N GLU A 162 2.03 1.83 -2.40
CA GLU A 162 1.97 2.58 -3.66
C GLU A 162 2.89 2.04 -4.77
N GLY A 163 3.64 0.97 -4.48
CA GLY A 163 4.52 0.32 -5.45
C GLY A 163 3.77 -0.23 -6.66
N ASP A 164 4.41 -0.15 -7.83
CA ASP A 164 3.89 -0.64 -9.12
C ASP A 164 4.84 -1.62 -9.82
N LYS A 165 6.00 -1.92 -9.22
CA LYS A 165 7.01 -2.86 -9.74
C LYS A 165 7.04 -4.21 -9.04
N TYR A 166 6.17 -4.40 -8.06
CA TYR A 166 6.05 -5.62 -7.26
C TYR A 166 4.61 -5.75 -6.78
N THR A 167 4.26 -6.94 -6.29
CA THR A 167 2.90 -7.22 -5.80
C THR A 167 2.69 -6.49 -4.47
N THR A 168 1.59 -5.75 -4.35
CA THR A 168 1.30 -4.93 -3.15
C THR A 168 0.13 -5.46 -2.35
N LEU A 169 -0.80 -6.21 -2.94
CA LEU A 169 -2.00 -6.69 -2.25
C LEU A 169 -1.68 -7.64 -1.08
N ASN A 170 -0.64 -8.47 -1.23
CA ASN A 170 -0.15 -9.39 -0.20
C ASN A 170 0.40 -8.66 1.04
N LEU A 171 0.81 -7.40 0.91
CA LEU A 171 1.36 -6.60 2.01
C LEU A 171 0.27 -5.99 2.90
N VAL A 172 -0.99 -5.94 2.44
CA VAL A 172 -2.07 -5.20 3.11
C VAL A 172 -2.36 -5.74 4.50
N CYS A 173 -2.50 -7.07 4.65
CA CYS A 173 -2.75 -7.70 5.94
C CYS A 173 -1.60 -7.46 6.92
N LEU A 174 -0.36 -7.57 6.44
CA LEU A 174 0.84 -7.34 7.25
C LEU A 174 0.91 -5.89 7.77
N TRP A 175 0.72 -4.91 6.88
CA TRP A 175 0.74 -3.51 7.26
C TRP A 175 -0.43 -3.13 8.15
N ASN A 176 -1.62 -3.69 7.94
CA ASN A 176 -2.76 -3.48 8.82
C ASN A 176 -2.45 -3.90 10.26
N GLU A 177 -1.99 -5.14 10.45
CA GLU A 177 -1.66 -5.65 11.77
C GLU A 177 -0.49 -4.90 12.40
N LYS A 178 0.52 -4.53 11.60
CA LYS A 178 1.64 -3.70 12.05
C LYS A 178 1.18 -2.33 12.56
N LEU A 179 0.34 -1.64 11.80
CA LEU A 179 -0.15 -0.32 12.18
C LEU A 179 -1.07 -0.39 13.40
N LYS A 180 -1.91 -1.44 13.50
CA LYS A 180 -2.73 -1.69 14.70
C LYS A 180 -1.88 -1.89 15.94
N LYS A 181 -0.89 -2.80 15.88
CA LYS A 181 0.09 -3.02 16.97
C LYS A 181 0.81 -1.72 17.35
N HIS A 182 1.24 -0.93 16.37
CA HIS A 182 1.93 0.36 16.60
C HIS A 182 1.06 1.43 17.28
N CYS A 183 -0.25 1.40 17.07
CA CYS A 183 -1.20 2.32 17.70
C CYS A 183 -1.70 1.86 19.07
N GLN A 184 -1.23 0.71 19.58
CA GLN A 184 -1.58 0.29 20.94
C GLN A 184 -0.93 1.22 21.97
N PRO A 185 -1.57 1.43 23.14
CA PRO A 185 -1.01 2.27 24.20
C PRO A 185 0.37 1.78 24.64
N SER A 186 1.33 2.69 24.79
CA SER A 186 2.61 2.41 25.44
C SER A 186 2.57 2.85 26.90
N SER A 187 3.19 2.08 27.79
CA SER A 187 3.34 2.44 29.21
C SER A 187 4.20 3.68 29.43
N THR A 188 4.99 4.08 28.43
CA THR A 188 5.83 5.29 28.45
C THR A 188 5.13 6.52 27.89
N ASP A 189 3.92 6.39 27.34
CA ASP A 189 3.25 7.51 26.69
C ASP A 189 2.73 8.51 27.74
N ASN A 190 2.90 9.80 27.45
CA ASN A 190 2.16 10.84 28.15
C ASN A 190 0.70 10.90 27.64
N ALA A 191 -0.15 11.71 28.30
CA ALA A 191 -1.58 11.80 27.96
C ALA A 191 -1.84 12.19 26.49
N GLN A 192 -1.03 13.09 25.93
CA GLN A 192 -1.20 13.55 24.54
C GLN A 192 -0.75 12.48 23.53
N GLN A 193 0.34 11.79 23.82
CA GLN A 193 0.84 10.67 23.02
C GLN A 193 -0.17 9.52 23.02
N ALA A 194 -0.71 9.18 24.20
CA ALA A 194 -1.75 8.16 24.34
C ALA A 194 -3.03 8.53 23.56
N PHE A 195 -3.45 9.79 23.59
CA PHE A 195 -4.55 10.30 22.77
C PHE A 195 -4.28 10.06 21.28
N VAL A 196 -3.12 10.48 20.77
CA VAL A 196 -2.75 10.30 19.36
C VAL A 196 -2.79 8.82 18.96
N ARG A 197 -2.22 7.92 19.76
CA ARG A 197 -2.25 6.47 19.50
C ARG A 197 -3.68 5.92 19.46
N HIS A 198 -4.47 6.24 20.49
CA HIS A 198 -5.84 5.77 20.62
C HIS A 198 -6.70 6.22 19.43
N THR A 199 -6.64 7.51 19.08
CA THR A 199 -7.38 8.07 17.96
C THR A 199 -7.00 7.37 16.65
N HIS A 200 -5.70 7.21 16.36
CA HIS A 200 -5.28 6.52 15.13
C HIS A 200 -5.70 5.05 15.10
N SER A 201 -5.69 4.35 16.24
CA SER A 201 -6.20 2.97 16.34
C SER A 201 -7.69 2.92 15.97
N GLU A 202 -8.53 3.80 16.53
CA GLU A 202 -9.97 3.84 16.23
C GLU A 202 -10.23 4.12 14.73
N PHE A 203 -9.50 5.06 14.15
CA PHE A 203 -9.62 5.37 12.72
C PHE A 203 -9.16 4.21 11.83
N LEU A 204 -8.07 3.50 12.19
CA LEU A 204 -7.62 2.30 11.49
C LEU A 204 -8.71 1.23 11.49
N ASP A 205 -9.28 0.90 12.65
CA ASP A 205 -10.32 -0.11 12.77
C ASP A 205 -11.59 0.26 11.98
N ARG A 206 -11.96 1.53 11.99
CA ARG A 206 -13.16 2.00 11.29
C ARG A 206 -12.98 2.07 9.77
N LYS A 207 -11.81 2.48 9.30
CA LYS A 207 -11.57 2.81 7.87
C LYS A 207 -10.91 1.67 7.10
N ASN A 208 -10.04 0.89 7.73
CA ASN A 208 -9.28 -0.16 7.06
C ASN A 208 -10.00 -1.52 7.13
N LYS A 209 -10.90 -1.73 6.18
CA LYS A 209 -11.65 -3.00 6.07
C LYS A 209 -10.89 -4.00 5.20
N ILE A 210 -10.39 -5.07 5.83
CA ILE A 210 -9.68 -6.15 5.15
C ILE A 210 -10.67 -7.05 4.41
N HIS A 211 -10.69 -6.90 3.08
CA HIS A 211 -11.41 -7.80 2.17
C HIS A 211 -10.76 -9.19 2.05
N MET A 212 -11.55 -10.22 1.71
CA MET A 212 -11.09 -11.61 1.53
C MET A 212 -9.92 -11.73 0.53
N LEU A 213 -9.96 -10.99 -0.58
CA LEU A 213 -8.85 -10.96 -1.54
C LEU A 213 -7.49 -10.54 -0.95
N HIS A 214 -7.45 -9.70 0.08
CA HIS A 214 -6.18 -9.40 0.76
C HIS A 214 -5.65 -10.61 1.53
N LYS A 215 -6.56 -11.39 2.14
CA LYS A 215 -6.20 -12.63 2.83
C LYS A 215 -5.73 -13.70 1.85
N VAL A 216 -6.41 -13.84 0.70
CA VAL A 216 -5.98 -14.72 -0.40
C VAL A 216 -4.61 -14.30 -0.94
N ALA A 217 -4.37 -13.00 -1.16
CA ALA A 217 -3.07 -12.51 -1.61
C ALA A 217 -1.94 -12.84 -0.60
N LEU A 218 -2.22 -12.76 0.69
CA LEU A 218 -1.27 -13.18 1.74
C LEU A 218 -1.05 -14.70 1.73
N PHE A 219 -2.10 -15.50 1.54
CA PHE A 219 -2.00 -16.96 1.43
C PHE A 219 -1.10 -17.37 0.26
N LEU A 220 -1.27 -16.70 -0.89
CA LEU A 220 -0.47 -16.92 -2.09
C LEU A 220 0.98 -16.43 -1.97
N TRP A 221 1.37 -15.88 -0.81
CA TRP A 221 2.76 -15.58 -0.51
C TRP A 221 3.39 -16.79 0.21
N PRO A 222 4.35 -17.50 -0.42
CA PRO A 222 4.83 -18.77 0.12
C PRO A 222 5.44 -18.68 1.52
N THR A 223 6.06 -17.55 1.86
CA THR A 223 6.62 -17.26 3.19
C THR A 223 5.55 -17.15 4.29
N PHE A 224 4.30 -16.84 3.94
CA PHE A 224 3.18 -16.57 4.85
C PHE A 224 1.95 -17.47 4.59
N ASN A 225 2.09 -18.54 3.81
CA ASN A 225 0.97 -19.38 3.40
C ASN A 225 0.24 -20.10 4.56
N LYS A 226 0.87 -20.28 5.73
CA LYS A 226 0.20 -20.81 6.94
C LYS A 226 -0.64 -19.76 7.68
N LEU A 227 -0.62 -18.50 7.24
CA LEU A 227 -1.47 -17.41 7.73
C LEU A 227 -1.45 -17.23 9.27
N LYS A 228 -0.26 -17.36 9.89
CA LYS A 228 -0.10 -17.35 11.37
C LYS A 228 -0.65 -16.14 12.11
N MET A 229 -0.89 -15.02 11.43
CA MET A 229 -1.48 -13.82 12.01
C MET A 229 -3.01 -13.88 12.17
N MET A 230 -3.66 -14.90 11.59
CA MET A 230 -5.11 -15.05 11.56
C MET A 230 -5.57 -16.14 12.53
N THR A 231 -6.84 -16.09 12.90
CA THR A 231 -7.46 -17.16 13.69
C THR A 231 -7.65 -18.44 12.86
N PRO A 232 -7.67 -19.65 13.46
CA PRO A 232 -7.88 -20.90 12.73
C PRO A 232 -9.18 -20.92 11.89
N THR A 233 -10.21 -20.23 12.37
CA THR A 233 -11.48 -20.04 11.64
C THR A 233 -11.28 -19.24 10.37
N GLU A 234 -10.60 -18.09 10.44
CA GLU A 234 -10.32 -17.26 9.28
C GLU A 234 -9.41 -17.97 8.26
N VAL A 235 -8.43 -18.74 8.74
CA VAL A 235 -7.58 -19.55 7.86
C VAL A 235 -8.42 -20.57 7.08
N SER A 236 -9.34 -21.24 7.77
CA SER A 236 -10.26 -22.20 7.15
C SER A 236 -11.16 -21.52 6.10
N GLU A 237 -11.69 -20.33 6.40
CA GLU A 237 -12.47 -19.52 5.45
C GLU A 237 -11.67 -19.15 4.21
N VAL A 238 -10.39 -18.77 4.37
CA VAL A 238 -9.50 -18.47 3.24
C VAL A 238 -9.29 -19.70 2.37
N HIS A 239 -9.01 -20.87 2.97
CA HIS A 239 -8.81 -22.11 2.21
C HIS A 239 -10.05 -22.56 1.44
N VAL A 240 -11.24 -22.38 2.03
CA VAL A 240 -12.51 -22.67 1.35
C VAL A 240 -12.69 -21.71 0.17
N HIS A 241 -12.47 -20.41 0.40
CA HIS A 241 -12.62 -19.41 -0.65
C HIS A 241 -11.63 -19.59 -1.80
N VAL A 242 -10.37 -19.94 -1.50
CA VAL A 242 -9.37 -20.26 -2.53
C VAL A 242 -9.86 -21.43 -3.38
N ARG A 243 -10.35 -22.51 -2.77
CA ARG A 243 -10.87 -23.66 -3.53
C ARG A 243 -12.04 -23.28 -4.44
N THR A 244 -12.98 -22.47 -3.96
CA THR A 244 -14.06 -21.93 -4.79
C THR A 244 -13.53 -21.12 -5.98
N LEU A 245 -12.53 -20.27 -5.78
CA LEU A 245 -11.93 -19.50 -6.89
C LEU A 245 -11.23 -20.41 -7.91
N LEU A 246 -10.61 -21.51 -7.48
CA LEU A 246 -10.00 -22.48 -8.40
C LEU A 246 -11.06 -23.21 -9.24
N GLU A 247 -12.22 -23.53 -8.68
CA GLU A 247 -13.35 -24.15 -9.40
C GLU A 247 -13.97 -23.18 -10.42
N GLU A 248 -14.17 -21.91 -10.04
CA GLU A 248 -14.72 -20.86 -10.93
C GLU A 248 -13.79 -20.57 -12.14
N GLU A 249 -12.47 -20.69 -11.98
CA GLU A 249 -11.51 -20.52 -13.07
C GLU A 249 -11.52 -21.70 -14.06
N ASP A 250 -11.83 -22.92 -13.61
CA ASP A 250 -11.91 -24.11 -14.46
C ASP A 250 -13.20 -24.13 -15.30
N GLU A 251 -14.35 -23.76 -14.74
CA GLU A 251 -15.62 -23.70 -15.49
C GLU A 251 -15.64 -22.58 -16.55
N GLY A 252 -14.82 -21.54 -16.37
CA GLY A 252 -14.70 -20.41 -17.29
C GLY A 252 -13.80 -20.64 -18.51
N GLY A 253 -13.12 -21.80 -18.61
CA GLY A 253 -12.04 -22.07 -19.56
C GLY A 253 -12.44 -22.77 -20.87
N GLU A 254 -13.69 -23.22 -21.04
CA GLU A 254 -14.12 -23.98 -22.24
C GLU A 254 -14.36 -23.14 -23.50
N ALA A 255 -14.27 -21.81 -23.42
CA ALA A 255 -14.40 -20.94 -24.59
C ALA A 255 -13.11 -20.16 -24.81
N THR A 256 -12.14 -20.75 -25.52
CA THR A 256 -11.26 -20.17 -26.57
C THR A 256 -9.93 -20.95 -26.60
N THR A 257 -9.95 -22.14 -27.20
CA THR A 257 -8.73 -22.82 -27.65
C THR A 257 -8.37 -22.30 -29.04
N THR A 258 -7.56 -21.25 -29.10
CA THR A 258 -6.72 -20.99 -30.28
C THR A 258 -5.34 -21.53 -29.97
N THR A 259 -5.04 -22.65 -30.59
CA THR A 259 -3.74 -23.33 -30.60
C THR A 259 -2.65 -22.40 -31.11
N PHE A 260 -1.66 -22.13 -30.25
CA PHE A 260 -0.30 -21.84 -30.71
C PHE A 260 0.57 -22.97 -30.18
N GLU A 261 0.95 -23.84 -31.11
CA GLU A 261 1.94 -24.89 -30.93
C GLU A 261 3.30 -24.23 -30.64
N ASN A 262 4.01 -24.75 -29.64
CA ASN A 262 5.46 -24.69 -29.60
C ASN A 262 5.95 -26.06 -29.13
N GLU A 263 6.60 -26.76 -30.05
CA GLU A 263 7.31 -28.02 -29.87
C GLU A 263 8.68 -27.79 -29.18
N GLU A 264 9.10 -28.83 -28.44
CA GLU A 264 10.48 -29.19 -28.02
C GLU A 264 11.15 -28.28 -26.95
N ASP A 265 11.74 -28.76 -25.85
CA ASP A 265 12.63 -29.93 -25.65
C ASP A 265 12.47 -30.63 -24.29
N GLU A 266 12.65 -31.96 -24.28
CA GLU A 266 12.94 -32.78 -23.09
C GLU A 266 14.45 -32.81 -22.78
N ALA A 267 14.83 -32.76 -21.48
CA ALA A 267 15.58 -33.83 -20.79
C ALA A 267 16.20 -33.40 -19.43
N HIS A 268 15.78 -34.11 -18.38
CA HIS A 268 16.54 -34.67 -17.24
C HIS A 268 17.51 -33.83 -16.39
N THR A 269 17.17 -33.72 -15.09
CA THR A 269 17.84 -34.39 -13.94
C THR A 269 17.85 -33.54 -12.67
N SER A 270 17.39 -34.17 -11.61
CA SER A 270 17.36 -33.71 -10.23
C SER A 270 18.76 -33.48 -9.67
N THR A 271 19.00 -32.30 -9.06
CA THR A 271 19.95 -32.15 -7.95
C THR A 271 19.63 -30.89 -7.13
N LEU A 272 19.24 -31.13 -5.88
CA LEU A 272 19.52 -30.39 -4.64
C LEU A 272 19.91 -28.91 -4.77
N SER A 273 19.03 -28.03 -4.29
CA SER A 273 19.30 -26.60 -4.09
C SER A 273 20.35 -26.38 -2.98
N PRO A 274 21.37 -25.54 -3.19
CA PRO A 274 22.34 -25.15 -2.16
C PRO A 274 21.79 -24.02 -1.26
N PRO A 275 22.33 -23.85 -0.03
CA PRO A 275 21.78 -22.93 0.96
C PRO A 275 22.11 -21.48 0.62
N ALA A 276 21.09 -20.66 0.37
CA ALA A 276 21.26 -19.24 0.08
C ALA A 276 21.61 -18.44 1.36
N ALA A 277 22.66 -17.62 1.24
CA ALA A 277 23.23 -16.81 2.30
C ALA A 277 22.26 -15.70 2.78
N LYS A 278 22.17 -15.55 4.10
CA LYS A 278 21.37 -14.52 4.79
C LYS A 278 21.90 -13.11 4.48
N ARG A 279 21.06 -12.21 3.94
CA ARG A 279 21.31 -10.75 3.98
C ARG A 279 20.04 -9.92 4.23
N LYS A 280 20.32 -8.70 4.72
CA LYS A 280 19.49 -7.80 5.56
C LYS A 280 18.02 -7.65 5.14
N ARG A 281 17.14 -8.33 5.88
CA ARG A 281 15.68 -8.24 5.87
C ARG A 281 15.18 -7.05 6.69
N SER A 282 13.97 -6.57 6.39
CA SER A 282 13.19 -5.79 7.35
C SER A 282 12.82 -6.74 8.50
N TYR A 283 13.43 -6.54 9.67
CA TYR A 283 13.29 -7.38 10.87
C TYR A 283 11.85 -7.53 11.40
N PHE A 284 10.87 -6.90 10.76
CA PHE A 284 9.57 -6.62 11.38
C PHE A 284 8.51 -7.70 11.17
N PHE A 285 8.46 -8.39 10.02
CA PHE A 285 7.42 -9.41 9.74
C PHE A 285 7.80 -10.83 10.17
N ALA A 286 9.00 -11.00 10.75
CA ALA A 286 9.57 -12.30 11.09
C ALA A 286 8.67 -13.13 12.03
N GLU A 287 7.90 -12.47 12.91
CA GLU A 287 6.96 -13.11 13.85
C GLU A 287 5.90 -13.97 13.12
N TRP A 288 5.50 -13.57 11.92
CA TRP A 288 4.43 -14.23 11.16
C TRP A 288 4.94 -15.16 10.06
N GLU A 289 6.27 -15.30 9.91
CA GLU A 289 6.87 -16.25 8.97
C GLU A 289 6.65 -17.71 9.42
N ASN A 290 6.61 -18.64 8.47
CA ASN A 290 6.45 -20.07 8.73
C ASN A 290 7.64 -20.68 9.49
N ALA A 291 7.34 -21.56 10.46
CA ALA A 291 8.33 -22.36 11.21
C ALA A 291 8.59 -23.70 10.50
N ASP A 292 9.75 -24.29 10.79
CA ASP A 292 10.19 -25.57 10.24
C ASP A 292 9.46 -26.72 10.94
N ASP A 293 8.38 -27.19 10.34
CA ASP A 293 7.69 -28.42 10.72
C ASP A 293 7.55 -29.27 9.45
N ASP A 294 8.21 -30.44 9.42
CA ASP A 294 8.09 -31.44 8.36
C ASP A 294 6.91 -32.36 8.67
N ASP A 295 5.85 -32.29 7.86
CA ASP A 295 4.75 -33.27 7.88
C ASP A 295 4.40 -33.64 6.44
N ASP A 296 4.74 -34.87 6.05
CA ASP A 296 4.68 -35.36 4.67
C ASP A 296 3.46 -36.27 4.50
N ALA A 297 2.34 -35.69 4.03
CA ALA A 297 1.10 -36.42 3.75
C ALA A 297 0.79 -36.37 2.24
N PRO A 298 0.32 -37.47 1.63
CA PRO A 298 0.05 -37.52 0.20
C PRO A 298 -1.28 -36.84 -0.12
N VAL A 299 -1.26 -35.67 -0.77
CA VAL A 299 -2.49 -34.91 -1.06
C VAL A 299 -2.70 -34.64 -2.56
N ARG A 300 -3.91 -34.95 -3.05
CA ARG A 300 -4.38 -34.72 -4.44
C ARG A 300 -4.91 -33.30 -4.70
N ASP A 301 -5.03 -32.48 -3.66
CA ASP A 301 -5.52 -31.11 -3.69
C ASP A 301 -4.32 -30.13 -3.65
N GLU A 302 -4.15 -29.31 -4.69
CA GLU A 302 -3.06 -28.34 -4.81
C GLU A 302 -2.96 -27.42 -3.58
N VAL A 303 -4.11 -27.06 -2.98
CA VAL A 303 -4.17 -26.17 -1.82
C VAL A 303 -3.51 -26.83 -0.60
N ASN A 304 -3.85 -28.08 -0.32
CA ASN A 304 -3.27 -28.81 0.80
C ASN A 304 -1.80 -29.18 0.56
N LEU A 305 -1.42 -29.47 -0.70
CA LEU A 305 -0.02 -29.66 -1.07
C LEU A 305 0.80 -28.38 -0.84
N TYR A 306 0.25 -27.23 -1.20
CA TYR A 306 0.91 -25.94 -0.98
C TYR A 306 1.03 -25.60 0.51
N ILE A 307 0.02 -25.91 1.34
CA ILE A 307 0.02 -25.67 2.79
C ILE A 307 1.01 -26.58 3.54
N SER A 308 1.10 -27.86 3.13
CA SER A 308 1.96 -28.85 3.79
C SER A 308 3.44 -28.59 3.56
N GLN A 309 3.80 -28.06 2.39
CA GLN A 309 5.19 -27.82 2.04
C GLN A 309 5.68 -26.44 2.50
N ARG A 310 6.95 -26.42 2.94
CA ARG A 310 7.69 -25.17 3.13
C ARG A 310 8.23 -24.72 1.78
N HIS A 311 8.01 -23.45 1.48
CA HIS A 311 8.50 -22.82 0.26
C HIS A 311 9.58 -21.80 0.60
N ALA A 312 10.76 -21.97 0.01
CA ALA A 312 11.82 -20.98 0.10
C ALA A 312 11.70 -20.01 -1.09
N MET A 313 11.63 -18.71 -0.79
CA MET A 313 11.73 -17.63 -1.76
C MET A 313 13.19 -17.15 -1.82
N ALA A 314 13.75 -17.03 -3.04
CA ALA A 314 15.06 -16.40 -3.22
C ALA A 314 14.98 -14.87 -3.10
N ASP A 315 13.89 -14.28 -3.59
CA ASP A 315 13.54 -12.87 -3.44
C ASP A 315 12.06 -12.76 -3.03
N ASP A 316 11.81 -12.29 -1.81
CA ASP A 316 10.45 -12.08 -1.28
C ASP A 316 9.66 -11.01 -2.05
N ARG A 317 10.28 -10.24 -2.95
CA ARG A 317 9.57 -9.27 -3.80
C ARG A 317 9.13 -9.83 -5.16
N ASP A 318 9.72 -10.93 -5.63
CA ASP A 318 9.36 -11.55 -6.93
C ASP A 318 8.39 -12.73 -6.76
N LEU A 319 7.22 -12.45 -6.16
CA LEU A 319 6.18 -13.47 -5.96
C LEU A 319 5.70 -14.06 -7.29
N LEU A 320 5.48 -13.21 -8.31
CA LEU A 320 5.01 -13.66 -9.61
C LEU A 320 6.05 -14.51 -10.34
N GLY A 321 7.35 -14.20 -10.20
CA GLY A 321 8.43 -15.04 -10.70
C GLY A 321 8.48 -16.40 -10.03
N TRP A 322 8.27 -16.47 -8.71
CA TRP A 322 8.17 -17.75 -8.00
C TRP A 322 6.99 -18.60 -8.47
N TRP A 323 5.80 -18.00 -8.64
CA TRP A 323 4.63 -18.71 -9.16
C TRP A 323 4.81 -19.16 -10.61
N ARG A 324 5.56 -18.41 -11.42
CA ARG A 324 5.92 -18.82 -12.79
C ARG A 324 6.83 -20.05 -12.81
N ILE A 325 7.79 -20.15 -11.89
CA ILE A 325 8.70 -21.30 -11.80
C ILE A 325 7.95 -22.54 -11.31
N ASN A 326 7.06 -22.38 -10.33
CA ASN A 326 6.34 -23.50 -9.71
C ASN A 326 4.99 -23.80 -10.38
N SER A 327 4.70 -23.23 -11.55
CA SER A 327 3.42 -23.44 -12.25
C SER A 327 3.22 -24.87 -12.73
N SER A 328 4.29 -25.65 -12.89
CA SER A 328 4.19 -27.08 -13.20
C SER A 328 3.72 -27.92 -12.01
N ILE A 329 4.04 -27.49 -10.78
CA ILE A 329 3.65 -28.14 -9.52
C ILE A 329 2.26 -27.68 -9.10
N TYR A 330 1.97 -26.39 -9.28
CA TYR A 330 0.74 -25.74 -8.85
C TYR A 330 0.04 -25.01 -10.01
N PRO A 331 -0.45 -25.72 -11.05
CA PRO A 331 -0.96 -25.08 -12.25
C PRO A 331 -2.20 -24.21 -11.99
N LYS A 332 -3.11 -24.62 -11.09
CA LYS A 332 -4.31 -23.82 -10.78
C LYS A 332 -3.98 -22.67 -9.85
N LEU A 333 -3.22 -22.91 -8.78
CA LEU A 333 -2.82 -21.83 -7.87
C LEU A 333 -1.92 -20.79 -8.56
N ALA A 334 -1.08 -21.16 -9.51
CA ALA A 334 -0.26 -20.20 -10.27
C ALA A 334 -1.12 -19.27 -11.16
N LYS A 335 -2.22 -19.78 -11.73
CA LYS A 335 -3.19 -18.96 -12.48
C LYS A 335 -3.90 -17.98 -11.54
N LEU A 336 -4.38 -18.46 -10.39
CA LEU A 336 -5.01 -17.64 -9.36
C LEU A 336 -4.03 -16.59 -8.78
N ALA A 337 -2.77 -16.98 -8.57
CA ALA A 337 -1.73 -16.07 -8.08
C ALA A 337 -1.51 -14.91 -9.03
N ARG A 338 -1.46 -15.19 -10.34
CA ARG A 338 -1.35 -14.15 -11.36
C ARG A 338 -2.57 -13.23 -11.38
N SER A 339 -3.79 -13.74 -11.18
CA SER A 339 -5.00 -12.91 -11.21
C SER A 339 -5.13 -12.04 -9.95
N VAL A 340 -4.85 -12.60 -8.77
CA VAL A 340 -5.03 -11.91 -7.47
C VAL A 340 -3.85 -10.99 -7.13
N LEU A 341 -2.60 -11.43 -7.30
CA LEU A 341 -1.43 -10.65 -6.87
C LEU A 341 -1.15 -9.43 -7.76
N CYS A 342 -1.67 -9.42 -8.99
CA CYS A 342 -1.61 -8.26 -9.89
C CYS A 342 -2.59 -7.14 -9.51
N ILE A 343 -3.53 -7.39 -8.60
CA ILE A 343 -4.42 -6.33 -8.10
C ILE A 343 -3.57 -5.38 -7.25
N PRO A 344 -3.52 -4.08 -7.53
CA PRO A 344 -2.74 -3.15 -6.72
C PRO A 344 -3.45 -2.87 -5.38
N ALA A 345 -2.68 -2.68 -4.31
CA ALA A 345 -3.22 -2.21 -3.03
C ALA A 345 -3.66 -0.74 -3.05
N SER A 346 -3.23 0.02 -4.07
CA SER A 346 -3.43 1.46 -4.17
C SER A 346 -3.83 1.90 -5.58
N SER A 347 -4.72 2.89 -5.67
CA SER A 347 -5.05 3.59 -6.92
C SER A 347 -3.97 4.58 -7.37
N SER A 348 -2.96 4.86 -6.52
CA SER A 348 -1.98 5.93 -6.73
C SER A 348 -1.10 5.74 -7.97
N SER A 349 -0.90 4.51 -8.46
CA SER A 349 -0.16 4.29 -9.72
C SER A 349 -0.88 4.96 -10.90
N SER A 350 -2.18 4.73 -11.04
CA SER A 350 -2.99 5.39 -12.07
C SER A 350 -2.96 6.90 -11.91
N GLU A 351 -3.07 7.42 -10.68
CA GLU A 351 -3.00 8.85 -10.39
C GLU A 351 -1.65 9.49 -10.79
N ARG A 352 -0.53 8.76 -10.68
CA ARG A 352 0.79 9.22 -11.14
C ARG A 352 0.83 9.36 -12.66
N VAL A 353 0.31 8.39 -13.40
CA VAL A 353 0.23 8.43 -14.86
C VAL A 353 -0.69 9.59 -15.30
N PHE A 354 -1.86 9.72 -14.69
CA PHE A 354 -2.77 10.85 -14.95
C PHE A 354 -2.15 12.20 -14.58
N SER A 355 -1.37 12.30 -13.51
CA SER A 355 -0.69 13.54 -13.14
C SER A 355 0.42 13.92 -14.13
N ALA A 356 1.17 12.93 -14.62
CA ALA A 356 2.20 13.16 -15.64
C ALA A 356 1.59 13.59 -16.97
N ALA A 357 0.51 12.92 -17.40
CA ALA A 357 -0.23 13.31 -18.59
C ALA A 357 -0.91 14.68 -18.40
N GLY A 358 -1.53 14.93 -17.25
CA GLY A 358 -2.14 16.21 -16.90
C GLY A 358 -1.14 17.36 -17.01
N ARG A 359 0.07 17.23 -16.48
CA ARG A 359 1.14 18.23 -16.67
C ARG A 359 1.51 18.44 -18.14
N THR A 360 1.54 17.37 -18.92
CA THR A 360 1.89 17.41 -20.36
C THR A 360 0.79 18.05 -21.20
N ILE A 361 -0.47 17.83 -20.85
CA ILE A 361 -1.67 18.33 -21.55
C ILE A 361 -1.95 19.78 -21.15
N ASP A 362 -1.89 20.11 -19.86
CA ASP A 362 -2.23 21.42 -19.31
C ASP A 362 -1.18 22.49 -19.68
N GLN A 363 0.12 22.15 -19.65
CA GLN A 363 1.19 23.10 -20.04
C GLN A 363 1.13 23.49 -21.53
N ARG A 364 0.47 22.71 -22.38
CA ARG A 364 0.42 22.98 -23.83
C ARG A 364 -0.85 23.68 -24.32
N ARG A 365 -1.83 24.01 -23.46
CA ARG A 365 -3.13 24.64 -23.88
C ARG A 365 -3.77 23.96 -25.10
N THR A 366 -3.48 22.69 -25.34
CA THR A 366 -4.04 21.95 -26.46
C THR A 366 -5.36 21.35 -26.00
N SER A 367 -6.48 21.81 -26.56
CA SER A 367 -7.77 21.13 -26.42
C SER A 367 -7.68 19.80 -27.18
N LEU A 368 -7.13 18.78 -26.52
CA LEU A 368 -7.09 17.42 -27.05
C LEU A 368 -8.46 16.78 -26.85
N LYS A 369 -8.92 16.04 -27.87
CA LYS A 369 -10.14 15.26 -27.74
C LYS A 369 -9.92 14.14 -26.70
N PRO A 370 -10.95 13.75 -25.92
CA PRO A 370 -10.83 12.69 -24.91
C PRO A 370 -10.16 11.41 -25.44
N GLY A 371 -10.56 10.93 -26.62
CA GLY A 371 -9.96 9.71 -27.21
C GLY A 371 -8.47 9.85 -27.59
N THR A 372 -7.98 11.08 -27.84
CA THR A 372 -6.54 11.32 -28.07
C THR A 372 -5.78 11.30 -26.75
N VAL A 373 -6.38 11.80 -25.67
CA VAL A 373 -5.79 11.74 -24.33
C VAL A 373 -5.66 10.28 -23.87
N ASP A 374 -6.70 9.47 -24.10
CA ASP A 374 -6.69 8.04 -23.79
C ASP A 374 -5.58 7.29 -24.55
N ALA A 375 -5.43 7.56 -25.86
CA ALA A 375 -4.38 6.94 -26.68
C ALA A 375 -2.97 7.35 -26.23
N ILE A 376 -2.75 8.62 -25.88
CA ILE A 376 -1.47 9.12 -25.38
C ILE A 376 -1.13 8.47 -24.03
N LEU A 377 -2.11 8.39 -23.12
CA LEU A 377 -1.95 7.73 -21.83
C LEU A 377 -1.55 6.26 -21.98
N PHE A 378 -2.24 5.54 -22.87
CA PHE A 378 -1.97 4.14 -23.17
C PHE A 378 -0.54 3.95 -23.73
N LEU A 379 -0.15 4.70 -24.76
CA LEU A 379 1.18 4.58 -25.38
C LEU A 379 2.31 4.98 -24.43
N HIS A 380 2.10 5.99 -23.59
CA HIS A 380 3.11 6.44 -22.64
C HIS A 380 3.36 5.40 -21.52
N ASP A 381 2.35 4.61 -21.15
CA ASP A 381 2.51 3.52 -20.19
C ASP A 381 3.23 2.32 -20.81
N ASP A 382 2.88 1.98 -22.06
CA ASP A 382 3.47 0.85 -22.81
C ASP A 382 4.98 1.06 -23.09
N HIS A 383 5.41 2.31 -23.34
CA HIS A 383 6.83 2.65 -23.57
C HIS A 383 7.71 2.68 -22.31
N LYS A 384 7.17 2.43 -21.11
CA LYS A 384 7.93 2.38 -19.84
C LYS A 384 8.34 0.98 -19.40
N ILE A 385 7.90 -0.05 -20.12
CA ILE A 385 8.34 -1.44 -20.01
C ILE A 385 9.66 -1.59 -20.75
#